data_AF-A0A8E5MIN7-F1
#
_entry.id   AF-A0A8E5MIN7-F1
#
_cell.length_a   1.000
_cell.length_b   1.000
_cell.length_c   1.000
_cell.angle_alpha   90.00
_cell.angle_beta   90.00
_cell.angle_gamma   90.00
#
_symmetry.space_group_name_H-M   'P 1'
#
loop_
_entity.id
_entity.type
_entity.pdbx_description
1 polymer ?
#
loop_
_entity_poly.entity_id
_entity_poly.type
_entity_poly.pdbx_seq_one_letter_code
_entity_poly.pdbx_strand_id
1 'polypeptide(L)'
;MAEFSSASYEILSSMGQRDRLFDVDLDSGLGRNPSAVPLHLSRVLYIPRHSMLKLRVYEAAAQYRKAVDSSPFGGEQVTGKPLMGSRLFKTRLNTLELPSTEGGPAEYSVDLDVEKIRDGGDISATFRGHQRSSESAPEVSIMLPMLTDVFTLSLMLGVDSTRIEMSTTYPLPGLRTNAGVIRFPYFRFSLPGCGVYEWQIHPRDHGTLRYTLMQIQLGGGDKRSEADSGDGSIKAIYHHIGHDRSLFLHQSQGILLLPELKDARDGQLEAVVVASLVGLLWRIRGMEIRHDDTQCQEKTGKKRTLLRRVFGR
;
A
#
# COMPACT_ATOMS: atom_id res chain seq x y z
N MET A 1 28.99 -10.43 -51.85
CA MET A 1 27.95 -11.11 -51.05
C MET A 1 28.45 -11.25 -49.63
N ALA A 2 27.95 -10.41 -48.73
CA ALA A 2 27.90 -10.62 -47.27
C ALA A 2 27.27 -9.35 -46.66
N GLU A 3 25.93 -9.28 -46.68
CA GLU A 3 25.18 -8.40 -45.79
C GLU A 3 25.25 -9.02 -44.39
N PHE A 4 25.79 -8.31 -43.40
CA PHE A 4 25.62 -8.69 -42.01
C PHE A 4 25.47 -7.48 -41.09
N SER A 5 24.36 -7.51 -40.35
CA SER A 5 24.17 -6.98 -38.99
C SER A 5 24.01 -5.46 -38.81
N SER A 6 22.93 -4.91 -39.37
CA SER A 6 22.30 -3.67 -38.85
C SER A 6 21.27 -3.95 -37.74
N ALA A 7 20.78 -5.20 -37.61
CA ALA A 7 19.67 -5.53 -36.73
C ALA A 7 20.04 -5.68 -35.24
N SER A 8 21.32 -5.86 -34.91
CA SER A 8 21.75 -6.15 -33.54
C SER A 8 21.90 -4.89 -32.67
N TYR A 9 22.13 -3.72 -33.27
CA TYR A 9 22.30 -2.46 -32.54
C TYR A 9 20.97 -1.79 -32.17
N GLU A 10 19.91 -1.97 -32.97
CA GLU A 10 18.58 -1.42 -32.66
C GLU A 10 17.94 -2.15 -31.46
N ILE A 11 18.15 -3.47 -31.35
CA ILE A 11 17.57 -4.29 -30.27
C ILE A 11 18.18 -3.93 -28.89
N LEU A 12 19.49 -3.69 -28.83
CA LEU A 12 20.19 -3.31 -27.58
C LEU A 12 19.87 -1.89 -27.11
N SER A 13 19.56 -0.96 -28.03
CA SER A 13 19.11 0.39 -27.66
C SER A 13 17.71 0.39 -27.03
N SER A 14 16.83 -0.51 -27.48
CA SER A 14 15.45 -0.60 -27.02
C SER A 14 15.32 -1.20 -25.61
N MET A 15 16.22 -2.11 -25.21
CA MET A 15 16.21 -2.71 -23.87
C MET A 15 16.66 -1.68 -22.82
N GLY A 16 17.73 -0.92 -23.09
CA GLY A 16 18.18 0.16 -22.20
C GLY A 16 17.23 1.36 -22.12
N GLN A 17 16.44 1.62 -23.17
CA GLN A 17 15.39 2.65 -23.14
C GLN A 17 14.10 2.18 -22.46
N ARG A 18 13.74 0.88 -22.56
CA ARG A 18 12.59 0.31 -21.84
C ARG A 18 12.76 0.38 -20.32
N ASP A 19 13.99 0.14 -19.83
CA ASP A 19 14.29 0.30 -18.40
C ASP A 19 14.14 1.76 -17.94
N ARG A 20 14.46 2.75 -18.79
CA ARG A 20 14.20 4.18 -18.49
C ARG A 20 12.72 4.55 -18.53
N LEU A 21 11.92 3.88 -19.36
CA LEU A 21 10.47 4.10 -19.42
C LEU A 21 9.75 3.63 -18.14
N PHE A 22 10.33 2.66 -17.43
CA PHE A 22 9.91 2.16 -16.12
C PHE A 22 10.79 2.63 -14.95
N ASP A 23 11.57 3.70 -15.13
CA ASP A 23 12.35 4.31 -14.04
C ASP A 23 11.38 4.96 -13.05
N VAL A 24 10.82 4.12 -12.18
CA VAL A 24 10.14 4.51 -10.96
C VAL A 24 11.24 5.02 -10.08
N ASP A 25 11.25 6.33 -9.82
CA ASP A 25 12.17 6.93 -8.87
C ASP A 25 11.80 6.44 -7.47
N LEU A 26 12.31 5.25 -7.13
CA LEU A 26 12.16 4.60 -5.83
C LEU A 26 12.69 5.48 -4.71
N ASP A 27 13.67 6.33 -5.01
CA ASP A 27 14.30 7.21 -4.04
C ASP A 27 13.40 8.39 -3.67
N SER A 28 12.72 8.99 -4.64
CA SER A 28 11.76 10.05 -4.33
C SER A 28 10.40 9.51 -3.88
N GLY A 29 10.00 8.32 -4.36
CA GLY A 29 8.70 7.71 -4.10
C GLY A 29 7.53 8.46 -4.74
N LEU A 30 7.82 9.31 -5.73
CA LEU A 30 6.86 10.22 -6.35
C LEU A 30 6.31 9.66 -7.66
N GLY A 31 5.08 10.07 -7.97
CA GLY A 31 4.43 9.73 -9.22
C GLY A 31 4.78 10.70 -10.35
N ARG A 32 4.73 10.21 -11.59
CA ARG A 32 4.82 11.07 -12.79
C ARG A 32 3.56 11.88 -13.04
N ASN A 33 2.42 11.40 -12.53
CA ASN A 33 1.09 11.97 -12.74
C ASN A 33 0.46 12.31 -11.38
N PRO A 34 0.92 13.39 -10.71
CA PRO A 34 0.33 13.80 -9.45
C PRO A 34 -1.12 14.25 -9.67
N SER A 35 -2.01 13.85 -8.76
CA SER A 35 -3.45 14.09 -8.88
C SER A 35 -3.97 14.93 -7.72
N ALA A 36 -5.08 15.63 -7.90
CA ALA A 36 -5.79 16.21 -6.76
C ALA A 36 -6.27 15.10 -5.82
N VAL A 37 -6.48 15.46 -4.54
CA VAL A 37 -7.19 14.58 -3.59
C VAL A 37 -8.67 14.57 -3.98
N PRO A 38 -9.29 13.39 -4.13
CA PRO A 38 -10.71 13.29 -4.43
C PRO A 38 -11.57 14.03 -3.42
N LEU A 39 -12.55 14.81 -3.90
CA LEU A 39 -13.32 15.73 -3.04
C LEU A 39 -14.18 15.02 -2.00
N HIS A 40 -14.61 13.79 -2.28
CA HIS A 40 -15.43 13.00 -1.36
C HIS A 40 -14.62 12.33 -0.24
N LEU A 41 -13.28 12.38 -0.28
CA LEU A 41 -12.41 11.83 0.77
C LEU A 41 -12.02 12.90 1.79
N SER A 42 -12.97 13.27 2.66
CA SER A 42 -12.80 14.35 3.64
C SER A 42 -12.35 13.88 5.03
N ARG A 43 -12.51 12.58 5.35
CA ARG A 43 -12.12 11.97 6.62
C ARG A 43 -10.67 11.49 6.53
N VAL A 44 -9.89 11.69 7.60
CA VAL A 44 -8.46 11.34 7.59
C VAL A 44 -8.08 10.62 8.87
N LEU A 45 -7.60 9.38 8.71
CA LEU A 45 -7.07 8.58 9.80
C LEU A 45 -5.54 8.53 9.72
N TYR A 46 -4.88 8.80 10.84
CA TYR A 46 -3.45 8.65 11.00
C TYR A 46 -3.11 7.26 11.54
N ILE A 47 -2.21 6.59 10.84
CA ILE A 47 -1.64 5.29 11.17
C ILE A 47 -0.21 5.55 11.67
N PRO A 48 0.05 5.43 12.99
CA PRO A 48 1.37 5.66 13.54
C PRO A 48 2.36 4.60 13.09
N ARG A 49 3.64 4.90 13.29
CA ARG A 49 4.74 3.96 13.11
C ARG A 49 4.49 2.72 13.96
N HIS A 50 4.34 1.56 13.33
CA HIS A 50 4.02 0.32 14.02
C HIS A 50 4.86 -0.85 13.52
N SER A 51 5.36 -1.66 14.45
CA SER A 51 6.24 -2.80 14.14
C SER A 51 5.51 -4.13 14.01
N MET A 52 4.45 -4.40 14.78
CA MET A 52 3.49 -5.53 14.60
C MET A 52 2.51 -5.68 15.79
N LEU A 53 2.95 -5.38 17.03
CA LEU A 53 2.32 -5.89 18.26
C LEU A 53 1.15 -5.06 18.81
N LYS A 54 1.04 -3.79 18.44
CA LYS A 54 -0.02 -2.89 18.91
C LYS A 54 -0.12 -1.72 17.95
N LEU A 55 -1.30 -1.54 17.36
CA LEU A 55 -1.57 -0.40 16.48
C LEU A 55 -2.80 0.34 17.01
N ARG A 56 -2.69 1.65 17.09
CA ARG A 56 -3.79 2.55 17.39
C ARG A 56 -3.92 3.54 16.25
N VAL A 57 -5.11 3.71 15.73
CA VAL A 57 -5.40 4.61 14.62
C VAL A 57 -6.11 5.84 15.19
N TYR A 58 -5.72 7.03 14.75
CA TYR A 58 -6.19 8.29 15.30
C TYR A 58 -6.86 9.15 14.23
N GLU A 59 -7.87 9.92 14.60
CA GLU A 59 -8.42 10.96 13.72
C GLU A 59 -7.38 12.07 13.51
N ALA A 60 -7.19 12.49 12.26
CA ALA A 60 -6.16 13.46 11.88
C ALA A 60 -6.63 14.48 10.83
N ALA A 61 -7.94 14.59 10.55
CA ALA A 61 -8.45 15.50 9.52
C ALA A 61 -8.08 16.97 9.76
N ALA A 62 -8.09 17.45 11.00
CA ALA A 62 -7.76 18.83 11.30
C ALA A 62 -6.28 19.14 11.01
N GLN A 63 -5.39 18.26 11.47
CA GLN A 63 -3.95 18.35 11.28
C GLN A 63 -3.60 18.21 9.79
N TYR A 64 -4.24 17.28 9.10
CA TYR A 64 -4.05 17.07 7.66
C TYR A 64 -4.42 18.31 6.87
N ARG A 65 -5.61 18.90 7.10
CA ARG A 65 -6.02 20.14 6.42
C ARG A 65 -5.05 21.28 6.71
N LYS A 66 -4.63 21.46 7.96
CA LYS A 66 -3.64 22.48 8.34
C LYS A 66 -2.31 22.28 7.60
N ALA A 67 -1.84 21.05 7.40
CA ALA A 67 -0.57 20.78 6.74
C ALA A 67 -0.66 20.86 5.21
N VAL A 68 -1.76 20.36 4.63
CA VAL A 68 -1.92 20.18 3.17
C VAL A 68 -2.61 21.36 2.54
N ASP A 69 -3.74 21.82 3.10
CA ASP A 69 -4.48 22.96 2.57
C ASP A 69 -3.80 24.28 2.93
N SER A 70 -3.22 24.38 4.14
CA SER A 70 -2.52 25.59 4.56
C SER A 70 -1.00 25.51 4.33
N SER A 71 -0.41 26.58 3.79
CA SER A 71 1.02 26.71 3.58
C SER A 71 1.66 27.31 4.83
N PRO A 72 2.60 26.64 5.51
CA PRO A 72 3.28 27.21 6.68
C PRO A 72 4.11 28.45 6.35
N PHE A 73 4.42 28.68 5.07
CA PHE A 73 5.21 29.83 4.58
C PHE A 73 4.35 30.91 3.88
N GLY A 74 3.02 30.80 3.94
CA GLY A 74 2.12 31.63 3.13
C GLY A 74 2.21 31.32 1.64
N GLY A 75 1.58 32.16 0.80
CA GLY A 75 1.67 32.03 -0.66
C GLY A 75 0.76 30.97 -1.30
N GLU A 76 -0.28 30.51 -0.61
CA GLU A 76 -1.26 29.54 -1.13
C GLU A 76 -1.90 30.01 -2.45
N GLN A 77 -2.11 31.31 -2.60
CA GLN A 77 -2.63 31.94 -3.82
C GLN A 77 -1.68 31.76 -5.02
N VAL A 78 -0.39 31.53 -4.77
CA VAL A 78 0.66 31.38 -5.80
C VAL A 78 0.97 29.91 -6.07
N THR A 79 1.09 29.09 -5.02
CA THR A 79 1.47 27.67 -5.16
C THR A 79 0.28 26.73 -5.39
N GLY A 80 -0.94 27.19 -5.09
CA GLY A 80 -2.14 26.35 -5.12
C GLY A 80 -2.14 25.22 -4.09
N LYS A 81 -3.15 24.36 -4.17
CA LYS A 81 -3.23 23.12 -3.38
C LYS A 81 -2.21 22.10 -3.89
N PRO A 82 -1.49 21.40 -3.00
CA PRO A 82 -0.51 20.42 -3.38
C PRO A 82 -1.18 19.20 -4.00
N LEU A 83 -0.72 18.78 -5.17
CA LEU A 83 -1.19 17.56 -5.81
C LEU A 83 -0.57 16.33 -5.14
N MET A 84 -1.39 15.33 -4.81
CA MET A 84 -0.94 14.08 -4.22
C MET A 84 0.04 13.36 -5.14
N GLY A 85 1.12 12.83 -4.56
CA GLY A 85 2.24 12.25 -5.31
C GLY A 85 3.30 13.26 -5.79
N SER A 86 3.10 14.57 -5.54
CA SER A 86 4.10 15.60 -5.82
C SER A 86 5.10 15.81 -4.66
N ARG A 87 6.26 16.42 -4.96
CA ARG A 87 7.24 16.85 -3.93
C ARG A 87 6.60 17.78 -2.91
N LEU A 88 5.80 18.74 -3.35
CA LEU A 88 5.15 19.72 -2.47
C LEU A 88 4.20 19.02 -1.48
N PHE A 89 3.41 18.07 -1.96
CA PHE A 89 2.52 17.28 -1.11
C PHE A 89 3.28 16.45 -0.08
N LYS A 90 4.34 15.75 -0.51
CA LYS A 90 5.21 14.99 0.40
C LYS A 90 5.85 15.89 1.46
N THR A 91 6.39 17.05 1.06
CA THR A 91 6.99 18.00 2.00
C THR A 91 5.97 18.54 3.00
N ARG A 92 4.77 18.91 2.55
CA ARG A 92 3.68 19.37 3.43
C ARG A 92 3.24 18.28 4.40
N LEU A 93 3.05 17.05 3.93
CA LEU A 93 2.73 15.92 4.81
C LEU A 93 3.81 15.63 5.85
N ASN A 94 5.09 15.82 5.53
CA ASN A 94 6.17 15.66 6.48
C ASN A 94 6.17 16.74 7.58
N THR A 95 5.44 17.85 7.39
CA THR A 95 5.22 18.89 8.41
C THR A 95 3.94 18.68 9.22
N LEU A 96 3.23 17.56 9.00
CA LEU A 96 2.02 17.23 9.72
C LEU A 96 2.31 17.15 11.23
N GLU A 97 1.57 17.96 12.00
CA GLU A 97 1.53 17.82 13.46
C GLU A 97 0.88 16.47 13.78
N LEU A 98 1.68 15.52 14.26
CA LEU A 98 1.20 14.17 14.53
C LEU A 98 0.23 14.20 15.73
N PRO A 99 -0.93 13.51 15.64
CA PRO A 99 -1.81 13.34 16.79
C PRO A 99 -1.03 12.76 17.99
N SER A 100 -1.33 13.25 19.20
CA SER A 100 -0.70 12.72 20.41
C SER A 100 -1.03 11.24 20.55
N THR A 101 -0.02 10.39 20.42
CA THR A 101 -0.16 8.94 20.60
C THR A 101 -0.24 8.55 22.08
N GLU A 102 0.08 9.49 22.98
CA GLU A 102 0.00 9.30 24.42
C GLU A 102 -1.38 9.72 24.95
N GLY A 103 -2.19 8.73 25.33
CA GLY A 103 -3.42 8.92 26.10
C GLY A 103 -4.66 9.43 25.36
N GLY A 104 -4.55 9.84 24.09
CA GLY A 104 -5.71 10.29 23.30
C GLY A 104 -6.66 9.15 22.90
N PRO A 105 -7.96 9.45 22.67
CA PRO A 105 -8.92 8.46 22.17
C PRO A 105 -8.50 8.01 20.77
N ALA A 106 -8.16 6.74 20.63
CA ALA A 106 -7.92 6.12 19.33
C ALA A 106 -9.26 5.79 18.68
N GLU A 107 -9.40 6.04 17.38
CA GLU A 107 -10.58 5.64 16.58
C GLU A 107 -10.65 4.14 16.40
N TYR A 108 -9.48 3.50 16.30
CA TYR A 108 -9.39 2.05 16.22
C TYR A 108 -8.19 1.54 17.02
N SER A 109 -8.35 0.38 17.64
CA SER A 109 -7.25 -0.37 18.25
C SER A 109 -7.10 -1.72 17.56
N VAL A 110 -5.85 -2.12 17.37
CA VAL A 110 -5.46 -3.43 16.85
C VAL A 110 -4.65 -4.12 17.94
N ASP A 111 -5.20 -5.22 18.42
CA ASP A 111 -4.59 -6.06 19.43
C ASP A 111 -4.28 -7.41 18.78
N LEU A 112 -3.03 -7.87 18.89
CA LEU A 112 -2.66 -9.20 18.42
C LEU A 112 -3.20 -10.25 19.39
N ASP A 113 -3.81 -11.29 18.84
CA ASP A 113 -4.24 -12.44 19.62
C ASP A 113 -3.03 -13.36 19.81
N VAL A 114 -2.11 -13.00 20.71
CA VAL A 114 -0.86 -13.74 20.95
C VAL A 114 -1.13 -15.21 21.29
N GLU A 115 -2.24 -15.50 21.99
CA GLU A 115 -2.67 -16.85 22.35
C GLU A 115 -3.07 -17.72 21.14
N LYS A 116 -3.44 -17.09 20.01
CA LYS A 116 -3.80 -17.79 18.77
C LYS A 116 -2.61 -17.97 17.82
N ILE A 117 -1.45 -17.40 18.15
CA ILE A 117 -0.20 -17.61 17.40
C ILE A 117 0.26 -19.04 17.70
N ARG A 118 -0.15 -19.99 16.86
CA ARG A 118 0.38 -21.37 16.90
C ARG A 118 1.84 -21.36 16.46
N ASP A 119 2.63 -22.31 16.97
CA ASP A 119 4.09 -22.49 16.77
C ASP A 119 4.54 -22.70 15.30
N GLY A 120 4.21 -21.76 14.40
CA GLY A 120 4.72 -21.70 13.03
C GLY A 120 3.71 -21.49 11.90
N GLY A 121 2.51 -20.92 12.13
CA GLY A 121 1.49 -20.86 11.07
C GLY A 121 0.93 -19.47 10.77
N ASP A 122 0.01 -19.01 11.63
CA ASP A 122 -0.91 -17.93 11.29
C ASP A 122 -0.93 -16.87 12.38
N ILE A 123 -0.89 -15.59 11.99
CA ILE A 123 -1.01 -14.45 12.90
C ILE A 123 -2.47 -14.02 12.95
N SER A 124 -3.06 -13.96 14.15
CA SER A 124 -4.41 -13.42 14.37
C SER A 124 -4.34 -12.06 15.04
N ALA A 125 -5.15 -11.12 14.55
CA ALA A 125 -5.30 -9.79 15.12
C ALA A 125 -6.77 -9.42 15.23
N THR A 126 -7.14 -8.74 16.30
CA THR A 126 -8.49 -8.23 16.50
C THR A 126 -8.47 -6.72 16.39
N PHE A 127 -9.32 -6.20 15.51
CA PHE A 127 -9.49 -4.79 15.22
C PHE A 127 -10.81 -4.32 15.85
N ARG A 128 -10.73 -3.35 16.75
CA ARG A 128 -11.89 -2.81 17.47
C ARG A 128 -12.04 -1.33 17.17
N GLY A 129 -13.20 -0.94 16.62
CA GLY A 129 -13.58 0.46 16.51
C GLY A 129 -13.90 1.09 17.85
N HIS A 130 -13.66 2.39 17.96
CA HIS A 130 -14.09 3.16 19.11
C HIS A 130 -15.59 3.40 19.05
N GLN A 131 -16.25 3.21 20.19
CA GLN A 131 -17.69 3.35 20.29
C GLN A 131 -18.08 4.83 20.27
N ARG A 132 -18.60 5.32 19.15
CA ARG A 132 -19.07 6.71 18.99
C ARG A 132 -20.55 6.91 19.40
N SER A 133 -21.32 5.84 19.59
CA SER A 133 -22.75 5.86 19.94
C SER A 133 -23.17 4.61 20.75
N SER A 134 -24.43 4.52 21.20
CA SER A 134 -24.99 3.39 21.97
C SER A 134 -25.00 2.03 21.25
N GLU A 135 -24.60 1.96 19.97
CA GLU A 135 -24.51 0.71 19.22
C GLU A 135 -23.15 0.02 19.46
N SER A 136 -23.12 -1.31 19.37
CA SER A 136 -21.88 -2.09 19.47
C SER A 136 -20.89 -1.62 18.40
N ALA A 137 -19.68 -1.29 18.81
CA ALA A 137 -18.63 -0.93 17.86
C ALA A 137 -18.31 -2.11 16.92
N PRO A 138 -18.00 -1.85 15.64
CA PRO A 138 -17.62 -2.90 14.70
C PRO A 138 -16.31 -3.55 15.15
N GLU A 139 -16.29 -4.88 15.13
CA GLU A 139 -15.12 -5.69 15.44
C GLU A 139 -14.74 -6.52 14.20
N VAL A 140 -13.48 -6.44 13.79
CA VAL A 140 -12.96 -7.19 12.64
C VAL A 140 -11.78 -8.03 13.11
N SER A 141 -11.88 -9.34 13.00
CA SER A 141 -10.74 -10.23 13.20
C SER A 141 -10.01 -10.44 11.88
N ILE A 142 -8.69 -10.43 11.92
CA ILE A 142 -7.79 -10.62 10.79
C ILE A 142 -6.99 -11.89 11.05
N MET A 143 -7.00 -12.84 10.10
CA MET A 143 -6.12 -13.99 10.14
C MET A 143 -5.18 -13.95 8.93
N LEU A 144 -3.87 -13.91 9.20
CA LEU A 144 -2.81 -13.80 8.21
C LEU A 144 -1.94 -15.06 8.25
N PRO A 145 -2.18 -16.00 7.33
CA PRO A 145 -1.34 -17.18 7.23
C PRO A 145 0.05 -16.84 6.70
N MET A 146 1.12 -17.19 7.40
CA MET A 146 2.49 -16.78 7.00
C MET A 146 2.95 -17.40 5.67
N LEU A 147 2.33 -18.51 5.25
CA LEU A 147 2.78 -19.32 4.11
C LEU A 147 2.00 -19.09 2.81
N THR A 148 0.90 -18.33 2.84
CA THR A 148 0.07 -18.12 1.64
C THR A 148 -0.15 -16.63 1.37
N ASP A 149 -0.37 -16.31 0.09
CA ASP A 149 -0.66 -14.94 -0.35
C ASP A 149 -2.11 -14.51 -0.10
N VAL A 150 -2.95 -15.41 0.42
CA VAL A 150 -4.35 -15.18 0.76
C VAL A 150 -4.44 -14.88 2.26
N PHE A 151 -5.29 -13.97 2.67
CA PHE A 151 -5.62 -13.80 4.09
C PHE A 151 -7.13 -13.58 4.25
N THR A 152 -7.64 -13.76 5.46
CA THR A 152 -9.07 -13.68 5.72
C THR A 152 -9.39 -12.65 6.78
N LEU A 153 -10.44 -11.87 6.53
CA LEU A 153 -11.04 -10.97 7.50
C LEU A 153 -12.38 -11.59 7.95
N SER A 154 -12.68 -11.50 9.23
CA SER A 154 -13.96 -11.90 9.80
C SER A 154 -14.58 -10.66 10.45
N LEU A 155 -15.57 -10.08 9.80
CA LEU A 155 -16.33 -8.95 10.32
C LEU A 155 -17.43 -9.46 11.25
N MET A 156 -17.39 -9.05 12.51
CA MET A 156 -18.38 -9.39 13.52
C MET A 156 -19.40 -8.25 13.64
N LEU A 157 -20.68 -8.55 13.35
CA LEU A 157 -21.81 -7.65 13.55
C LEU A 157 -22.78 -8.26 14.57
N GLY A 158 -22.56 -7.96 15.85
CA GLY A 158 -23.35 -8.58 16.92
C GLY A 158 -23.11 -10.09 16.97
N VAL A 159 -24.11 -10.88 16.57
CA VAL A 159 -24.06 -12.36 16.57
C VAL A 159 -23.59 -12.93 15.22
N ASP A 160 -23.77 -12.17 14.13
CA ASP A 160 -23.43 -12.63 12.80
C ASP A 160 -21.95 -12.35 12.48
N SER A 161 -21.30 -13.33 11.85
CA SER A 161 -19.93 -13.19 11.36
C SER A 161 -19.91 -13.31 9.84
N THR A 162 -19.37 -12.28 9.18
CA THR A 162 -19.16 -12.30 7.73
C THR A 162 -17.70 -12.55 7.44
N ARG A 163 -17.40 -13.68 6.80
CA ARG A 163 -16.04 -14.00 6.34
C ARG A 163 -15.78 -13.35 4.98
N ILE A 164 -14.70 -12.59 4.91
CA ILE A 164 -14.23 -11.88 3.72
C ILE A 164 -12.85 -12.42 3.37
N GLU A 165 -12.74 -13.01 2.18
CA GLU A 165 -11.47 -13.50 1.67
C GLU A 165 -10.72 -12.38 0.93
N MET A 166 -9.44 -12.22 1.24
CA MET A 166 -8.53 -11.27 0.61
C MET A 166 -7.56 -12.06 -0.27
N SER A 167 -7.64 -11.83 -1.57
CA SER A 167 -6.77 -12.43 -2.57
C SER A 167 -5.72 -11.43 -3.06
N THR A 168 -4.51 -11.91 -3.35
CA THR A 168 -3.41 -11.08 -3.86
C THR A 168 -3.13 -11.39 -5.31
N THR A 169 -2.92 -10.37 -6.14
CA THR A 169 -2.51 -10.50 -7.54
C THR A 169 -1.32 -9.58 -7.84
N TYR A 170 -0.58 -9.85 -8.92
CA TYR A 170 0.60 -9.07 -9.30
C TYR A 170 0.49 -8.63 -10.77
N PRO A 171 -0.43 -7.70 -11.08
CA PRO A 171 -0.67 -7.29 -12.46
C PRO A 171 0.47 -6.44 -13.05
N LEU A 172 1.28 -5.80 -12.20
CA LEU A 172 2.40 -4.97 -12.61
C LEU A 172 3.69 -5.80 -12.72
N PRO A 173 4.58 -5.47 -13.67
CA PRO A 173 5.89 -6.09 -13.74
C PRO A 173 6.69 -5.80 -12.46
N GLY A 174 7.43 -6.79 -11.98
CA GLY A 174 8.36 -6.60 -10.87
C GLY A 174 9.51 -5.68 -11.27
N LEU A 175 9.95 -4.84 -10.34
CA LEU A 175 11.08 -3.93 -10.52
C LEU A 175 12.35 -4.58 -9.98
N ARG A 176 13.33 -4.80 -10.85
CA ARG A 176 14.64 -5.33 -10.47
C ARG A 176 15.50 -4.20 -9.90
N THR A 177 15.98 -4.40 -8.68
CA THR A 177 16.89 -3.48 -8.00
C THR A 177 18.17 -4.22 -7.63
N ASN A 178 19.20 -3.49 -7.21
CA ASN A 178 20.44 -4.09 -6.68
C ASN A 178 20.19 -4.95 -5.43
N ALA A 179 19.09 -4.70 -4.70
CA ALA A 179 18.68 -5.48 -3.54
C ALA A 179 17.85 -6.72 -3.90
N GLY A 180 17.38 -6.84 -5.15
CA GLY A 180 16.53 -7.93 -5.63
C GLY A 180 15.24 -7.41 -6.29
N VAL A 181 14.24 -8.28 -6.43
CA VAL A 181 13.01 -7.98 -7.17
C VAL A 181 11.90 -7.47 -6.25
N ILE A 182 11.45 -6.23 -6.48
CA ILE A 182 10.29 -5.64 -5.82
C ILE A 182 9.04 -5.97 -6.64
N ARG A 183 8.01 -6.50 -5.98
CA ARG A 183 6.69 -6.75 -6.58
C ARG A 183 5.66 -5.80 -6.02
N PHE A 184 4.66 -5.47 -6.84
CA PHE A 184 3.61 -4.52 -6.50
C PHE A 184 2.26 -5.26 -6.42
N PRO A 185 1.89 -5.77 -5.24
CA PRO A 185 0.68 -6.58 -5.06
C PRO A 185 -0.59 -5.74 -5.11
N TYR A 186 -1.63 -6.26 -5.75
CA TYR A 186 -3.00 -5.75 -5.64
C TYR A 186 -3.78 -6.69 -4.74
N PHE A 187 -4.57 -6.15 -3.81
CA PHE A 187 -5.33 -6.95 -2.85
C PHE A 187 -6.82 -6.76 -3.07
N ARG A 188 -7.51 -7.86 -3.40
CA ARG A 188 -8.91 -7.86 -3.79
C ARG A 188 -9.78 -8.59 -2.78
N PHE A 189 -10.95 -8.02 -2.51
CA PHE A 189 -11.97 -8.62 -1.66
C PHE A 189 -13.39 -8.26 -2.11
N SER A 190 -14.35 -9.06 -1.69
CA SER A 190 -15.77 -8.84 -1.96
C SER A 190 -16.54 -8.69 -0.66
N LEU A 191 -17.38 -7.67 -0.60
CA LEU A 191 -18.30 -7.46 0.50
C LEU A 191 -19.73 -7.79 0.03
N PRO A 192 -20.44 -8.69 0.72
CA PRO A 192 -21.84 -8.98 0.41
C PRO A 192 -22.67 -7.70 0.34
N GLY A 193 -23.42 -7.51 -0.75
CA GLY A 193 -24.27 -6.32 -0.96
C GLY A 193 -23.53 -5.01 -1.28
N CYS A 194 -22.22 -4.92 -1.09
CA CYS A 194 -21.44 -3.69 -1.32
C CYS A 194 -20.57 -3.75 -2.58
N GLY A 195 -20.32 -4.95 -3.12
CA GLY A 195 -19.58 -5.15 -4.37
C GLY A 195 -18.13 -5.61 -4.15
N VAL A 196 -17.30 -5.42 -5.17
CA VAL A 196 -15.91 -5.88 -5.19
C VAL A 196 -14.96 -4.69 -5.09
N TYR A 197 -13.98 -4.83 -4.20
CA TYR A 197 -13.00 -3.80 -3.87
C TYR A 197 -11.58 -4.32 -4.12
N GLU A 198 -10.68 -3.43 -4.50
CA GLU A 198 -9.28 -3.76 -4.73
C GLU A 198 -8.35 -2.62 -4.34
N TRP A 199 -7.39 -2.92 -3.47
CA TRP A 199 -6.26 -2.05 -3.20
C TRP A 199 -5.26 -2.16 -4.34
N GLN A 200 -5.01 -1.03 -5.00
CA GLN A 200 -4.10 -0.93 -6.14
C GLN A 200 -2.96 0.05 -5.83
N ILE A 201 -1.76 -0.28 -6.29
CA ILE A 201 -0.61 0.61 -6.28
C ILE A 201 -0.21 0.91 -7.72
N HIS A 202 0.09 2.17 -8.02
CA HIS A 202 0.50 2.59 -9.36
C HIS A 202 1.85 3.32 -9.27
N PRO A 203 2.98 2.60 -9.13
CA PRO A 203 4.28 3.20 -8.85
C PRO A 203 4.71 4.25 -9.86
N ARG A 204 4.39 4.03 -11.14
CA ARG A 204 4.74 4.94 -12.23
C ARG A 204 3.93 6.23 -12.19
N ASP A 205 2.63 6.13 -11.97
CA ASP A 205 1.71 7.26 -12.07
C ASP A 205 1.60 8.01 -10.75
N HIS A 206 1.43 7.30 -9.65
CA HIS A 206 1.14 7.84 -8.32
C HIS A 206 2.33 7.77 -7.35
N GLY A 207 3.39 7.05 -7.70
CA GLY A 207 4.54 6.80 -6.83
C GLY A 207 4.37 5.53 -5.99
N THR A 208 5.45 5.10 -5.34
CA THR A 208 5.48 3.88 -4.53
C THR A 208 4.87 4.04 -3.14
N LEU A 209 4.50 5.26 -2.76
CA LEU A 209 4.03 5.60 -1.40
C LEU A 209 2.51 5.57 -1.27
N ARG A 210 1.77 5.27 -2.35
CA ARG A 210 0.31 5.39 -2.40
C ARG A 210 -0.36 4.08 -2.81
N TYR A 211 -1.28 3.61 -1.96
CA TYR A 211 -2.29 2.62 -2.32
C TYR A 211 -3.65 3.31 -2.46
N THR A 212 -4.41 2.92 -3.48
CA THR A 212 -5.76 3.44 -3.76
C THR A 212 -6.73 2.26 -3.74
N LEU A 213 -7.77 2.34 -2.92
CA LEU A 213 -8.85 1.37 -2.90
C LEU A 213 -9.87 1.74 -3.96
N MET A 214 -10.06 0.86 -4.93
CA MET A 214 -11.01 0.99 -6.02
C MET A 214 -12.21 0.08 -5.80
N GLN A 215 -13.42 0.55 -6.09
CA GLN A 215 -14.60 -0.30 -6.24
C GLN A 215 -14.72 -0.72 -7.72
N ILE A 216 -14.48 -1.99 -8.02
CA ILE A 216 -14.42 -2.51 -9.40
C ILE A 216 -15.81 -2.89 -9.91
N GLN A 217 -16.67 -3.44 -9.04
CA GLN A 217 -18.01 -3.88 -9.41
C GLN A 217 -19.02 -3.39 -8.38
N LEU A 218 -20.08 -2.73 -8.86
CA LEU A 218 -21.25 -2.41 -8.03
C LEU A 218 -22.09 -3.68 -7.84
N GLY A 219 -22.59 -3.90 -6.63
CA GLY A 219 -23.53 -4.99 -6.32
C GLY A 219 -24.92 -4.73 -6.91
N GLY A 220 -25.04 -4.70 -8.23
CA GLY A 220 -26.28 -4.47 -8.97
C GLY A 220 -25.99 -4.45 -10.46
N GLY A 221 -26.64 -5.33 -11.22
CA GLY A 221 -26.36 -5.62 -12.64
C GLY A 221 -26.67 -4.52 -13.64
N ASP A 222 -26.46 -3.25 -13.30
CA ASP A 222 -26.55 -2.16 -14.26
C ASP A 222 -25.17 -1.93 -14.89
N LYS A 223 -25.08 -2.29 -16.17
CA LYS A 223 -24.03 -1.83 -17.08
C LYS A 223 -24.06 -0.29 -17.09
N ARG A 224 -23.18 0.36 -16.35
CA ARG A 224 -22.92 1.80 -16.51
C ARG A 224 -21.73 2.03 -17.42
N SER A 225 -22.01 2.86 -18.41
CA SER A 225 -21.14 3.42 -19.44
C SER A 225 -19.81 3.94 -18.88
N GLU A 226 -18.74 3.79 -19.65
CA GLU A 226 -17.35 4.26 -19.42
C GLU A 226 -17.18 5.79 -19.28
N ALA A 227 -18.23 6.52 -18.91
CA ALA A 227 -18.26 7.99 -18.91
C ALA A 227 -18.64 8.63 -17.57
N ASP A 228 -18.87 7.85 -16.50
CA ASP A 228 -19.24 8.41 -15.19
C ASP A 228 -18.08 8.31 -14.19
N SER A 229 -17.29 9.39 -14.15
CA SER A 229 -16.42 9.87 -13.08
C SER A 229 -15.47 8.87 -12.39
N GLY A 230 -14.21 8.83 -12.84
CA GLY A 230 -13.12 8.05 -12.23
C GLY A 230 -12.88 8.30 -10.73
N ASP A 231 -13.38 9.42 -10.18
CA ASP A 231 -13.25 9.77 -8.77
C ASP A 231 -14.21 8.98 -7.87
N GLY A 232 -15.45 8.72 -8.30
CA GLY A 232 -16.48 8.05 -7.48
C GLY A 232 -16.19 6.56 -7.19
N SER A 233 -15.34 5.95 -8.03
CA SER A 233 -14.85 4.58 -7.86
C SER A 233 -13.77 4.46 -6.78
N ILE A 234 -13.11 5.56 -6.43
CA ILE A 234 -12.07 5.59 -5.39
C ILE A 234 -12.78 5.61 -4.03
N LYS A 235 -12.50 4.64 -3.17
CA LYS A 235 -13.14 4.51 -1.85
C LYS A 235 -12.24 4.84 -0.69
N ALA A 236 -10.93 4.72 -0.88
CA ALA A 236 -9.95 5.12 0.12
C ALA A 236 -8.59 5.33 -0.53
N ILE A 237 -7.76 6.15 0.09
CA ILE A 237 -6.36 6.32 -0.34
C ILE A 237 -5.47 6.25 0.88
N TYR A 238 -4.57 5.28 0.90
CA TYR A 238 -3.48 5.25 1.86
C TYR A 238 -2.26 5.93 1.26
N HIS A 239 -1.68 6.87 2.00
CA HIS A 239 -0.41 7.51 1.65
C HIS A 239 0.57 7.35 2.81
N HIS A 240 1.73 6.78 2.51
CA HIS A 240 2.81 6.66 3.48
C HIS A 240 3.38 8.02 3.85
N ILE A 241 3.65 8.21 5.13
CA ILE A 241 4.32 9.38 5.68
C ILE A 241 5.40 8.83 6.60
N GLY A 242 6.66 9.08 6.26
CA GLY A 242 7.79 8.54 7.00
C GLY A 242 9.10 9.04 6.40
N HIS A 243 10.18 8.91 7.18
CA HIS A 243 11.54 9.13 6.68
C HIS A 243 11.93 8.12 5.60
N ASP A 244 11.24 6.98 5.62
CA ASP A 244 11.46 5.83 4.77
C ASP A 244 10.92 6.07 3.35
N ARG A 245 11.71 5.69 2.36
CA ARG A 245 11.43 5.95 0.93
C ARG A 245 10.51 4.92 0.29
N SER A 246 10.02 3.95 1.08
CA SER A 246 9.40 2.72 0.56
C SER A 246 8.40 2.11 1.54
N LEU A 247 7.27 1.64 0.99
CA LEU A 247 6.26 0.86 1.72
C LEU A 247 6.73 -0.53 2.15
N PHE A 248 7.82 -1.03 1.54
CA PHE A 248 8.35 -2.37 1.75
C PHE A 248 9.27 -2.49 2.98
N LEU A 249 9.43 -1.41 3.74
CA LEU A 249 10.26 -1.38 4.94
C LEU A 249 9.47 -1.88 6.17
N HIS A 250 10.19 -2.40 7.18
CA HIS A 250 9.61 -3.11 8.33
C HIS A 250 8.64 -2.30 9.18
N GLN A 251 8.59 -0.98 8.99
CA GLN A 251 7.70 -0.09 9.70
C GLN A 251 6.99 0.80 8.68
N SER A 252 5.68 0.97 8.86
CA SER A 252 4.92 1.95 8.10
C SER A 252 4.24 2.93 9.03
N GLN A 253 4.21 4.17 8.56
CA GLN A 253 3.50 5.29 9.14
C GLN A 253 2.82 5.98 7.96
N GLY A 254 1.62 6.53 8.16
CA GLY A 254 0.92 7.17 7.06
C GLY A 254 -0.45 7.68 7.43
N ILE A 255 -1.14 8.14 6.41
CA ILE A 255 -2.53 8.61 6.48
C ILE A 255 -3.40 7.77 5.57
N LEU A 256 -4.64 7.62 5.99
CA LEU A 256 -5.70 6.98 5.24
C LEU A 256 -6.81 8.01 5.05
N LEU A 257 -7.06 8.37 3.78
CA LEU A 257 -8.13 9.26 3.35
C LEU A 257 -9.38 8.42 3.06
N LEU A 258 -10.51 8.81 3.65
CA LEU A 258 -11.77 8.10 3.63
C LEU A 258 -12.94 9.06 3.38
N PRO A 259 -14.09 8.56 2.90
CA PRO A 259 -15.33 9.31 2.91
C PRO A 259 -15.79 9.63 4.33
N GLU A 260 -16.58 10.69 4.47
CA GLU A 260 -17.31 10.95 5.71
C GLU A 260 -18.32 9.84 5.99
N LEU A 261 -18.42 9.46 7.26
CA LEU A 261 -19.39 8.50 7.76
C LEU A 261 -20.78 9.13 7.78
N LYS A 262 -21.73 8.60 7.00
CA LYS A 262 -23.13 9.05 6.99
C LYS A 262 -24.04 8.04 7.69
N ASP A 263 -23.83 6.76 7.39
CA ASP A 263 -24.63 5.65 7.91
C ASP A 263 -23.78 4.63 8.69
N ALA A 264 -24.44 3.77 9.48
CA ALA A 264 -23.79 2.63 10.14
C ALA A 264 -23.08 1.67 9.15
N ARG A 265 -23.62 1.56 7.92
CA ARG A 265 -23.00 0.79 6.82
C ARG A 265 -21.65 1.37 6.39
N ASP A 266 -21.51 2.69 6.40
CA ASP A 266 -20.24 3.34 6.09
C ASP A 266 -19.22 3.05 7.19
N GLY A 267 -19.66 2.96 8.45
CA GLY A 267 -18.81 2.56 9.58
C GLY A 267 -18.28 1.13 9.45
N GLN A 268 -19.13 0.21 8.98
CA GLN A 268 -18.72 -1.18 8.71
C GLN A 268 -17.72 -1.25 7.55
N LEU A 269 -17.98 -0.52 6.46
CA LEU A 269 -17.06 -0.44 5.34
C LEU A 269 -15.72 0.15 5.79
N GLU A 270 -15.73 1.26 6.54
CA GLU A 270 -14.52 1.86 7.11
C GLU A 270 -13.71 0.85 7.92
N ALA A 271 -14.35 0.11 8.83
CA ALA A 271 -13.68 -0.90 9.64
C ALA A 271 -13.00 -1.98 8.76
N VAL A 272 -13.68 -2.47 7.71
CA VAL A 272 -13.10 -3.42 6.76
C VAL A 272 -11.97 -2.79 5.94
N VAL A 273 -12.10 -1.52 5.53
CA VAL A 273 -11.07 -0.79 4.80
C VAL A 273 -9.82 -0.62 5.65
N VAL A 274 -9.95 -0.23 6.91
CA VAL A 274 -8.80 -0.09 7.81
C VAL A 274 -8.18 -1.47 8.11
N ALA A 275 -8.98 -2.49 8.41
CA ALA A 275 -8.49 -3.85 8.66
C ALA A 275 -7.77 -4.43 7.43
N SER A 276 -8.35 -4.30 6.23
CA SER A 276 -7.73 -4.76 4.98
C SER A 276 -6.44 -4.02 4.67
N LEU A 277 -6.36 -2.71 4.96
CA LEU A 277 -5.14 -1.93 4.81
C LEU A 277 -4.05 -2.41 5.77
N VAL A 278 -4.36 -2.67 7.03
CA VAL A 278 -3.38 -3.19 8.00
C VAL A 278 -2.88 -4.57 7.57
N GLY A 279 -3.78 -5.46 7.15
CA GLY A 279 -3.41 -6.76 6.58
C GLY A 279 -2.51 -6.63 5.36
N LEU A 280 -2.84 -5.72 4.43
CA LEU A 280 -2.01 -5.39 3.27
C LEU A 280 -0.62 -4.89 3.68
N LEU A 281 -0.53 -3.96 4.63
CA LEU A 281 0.75 -3.39 5.07
C LEU A 281 1.62 -4.45 5.74
N TRP A 282 1.03 -5.36 6.49
CA TRP A 282 1.73 -6.51 7.05
C TRP A 282 2.23 -7.48 5.97
N ARG A 283 1.39 -7.78 4.96
CA ARG A 283 1.79 -8.64 3.84
C ARG A 283 2.96 -8.07 3.06
N ILE A 284 2.89 -6.78 2.72
CA ILE A 284 3.94 -6.10 1.96
C ILE A 284 5.29 -6.12 2.70
N ARG A 285 5.29 -6.08 4.04
CA ARG A 285 6.51 -6.21 4.86
C ARG A 285 7.07 -7.63 4.89
N GLY A 286 6.19 -8.63 4.85
CA GLY A 286 6.58 -10.04 4.79
C GLY A 286 7.04 -10.49 3.41
N MET A 287 6.76 -9.70 2.36
CA MET A 287 7.32 -9.92 1.04
C MET A 287 8.81 -9.56 1.04
N GLU A 288 9.65 -10.52 1.41
CA GLU A 288 11.10 -10.37 1.30
C GLU A 288 11.50 -9.96 -0.12
N ILE A 289 12.42 -8.99 -0.22
CA ILE A 289 13.07 -8.68 -1.49
C ILE A 289 13.88 -9.93 -1.88
N ARG A 290 13.32 -10.75 -2.77
CA ARG A 290 14.00 -11.96 -3.22
C ARG A 290 15.23 -11.55 -4.02
N HIS A 291 16.41 -11.93 -3.54
CA HIS A 291 17.63 -11.87 -4.33
C HIS A 291 17.43 -12.76 -5.56
N ASP A 292 17.77 -12.23 -6.73
CA ASP A 292 17.67 -12.96 -7.98
C ASP A 292 18.82 -14.00 -8.00
N ASP A 293 18.54 -15.24 -7.55
CA ASP A 293 19.52 -16.34 -7.52
C ASP A 293 20.06 -16.73 -8.91
N THR A 294 19.55 -16.11 -9.97
CA THR A 294 19.97 -16.36 -11.35
C THR A 294 21.39 -15.91 -11.67
N GLN A 295 22.05 -15.10 -10.83
CA GLN A 295 23.46 -14.73 -11.05
C GLN A 295 24.50 -15.67 -10.39
N CYS A 296 24.09 -16.64 -9.57
CA CYS A 296 25.02 -17.57 -8.93
C CYS A 296 25.24 -18.90 -9.70
N GLN A 297 24.52 -19.17 -10.79
CA GLN A 297 24.68 -20.42 -11.56
C GLN A 297 25.49 -20.29 -12.86
N GLU A 298 25.89 -19.10 -13.33
CA GLU A 298 26.72 -18.96 -14.54
C GLU A 298 28.23 -18.82 -14.30
N LYS A 299 28.70 -18.83 -13.04
CA LYS A 299 30.14 -18.76 -12.71
C LYS A 299 30.76 -20.06 -12.19
N THR A 300 30.11 -21.21 -12.40
CA THR A 300 30.73 -22.54 -12.21
C THR A 300 31.32 -23.10 -13.51
N GLY A 301 31.72 -22.23 -14.44
CA GLY A 301 32.45 -22.59 -15.65
C GLY A 301 33.86 -22.01 -15.67
N LYS A 302 34.87 -22.84 -15.41
CA LYS A 302 36.29 -22.64 -15.75
C LYS A 302 37.02 -21.49 -15.05
N LYS A 303 37.51 -21.75 -13.84
CA LYS A 303 38.85 -21.25 -13.43
C LYS A 303 39.75 -22.43 -13.11
N ARG A 304 40.36 -22.99 -14.17
CA ARG A 304 41.58 -23.79 -14.02
C ARG A 304 42.61 -22.92 -13.30
N THR A 305 43.04 -23.42 -12.15
CA THR A 305 43.98 -22.81 -11.22
C THR A 305 45.31 -22.47 -11.90
N LEU A 306 45.58 -21.16 -12.04
CA LEU A 306 46.87 -20.60 -12.47
C LEU A 306 48.03 -20.89 -11.49
N LEU A 307 47.72 -21.42 -10.29
CA LEU A 307 48.71 -21.73 -9.25
C LEU A 307 49.47 -23.05 -9.46
N ARG A 308 49.07 -23.92 -10.41
CA ARG A 308 49.83 -25.15 -10.72
C ARG A 308 51.01 -24.92 -11.67
N ARG A 309 51.25 -23.68 -12.13
CA ARG A 309 52.34 -23.34 -13.06
C ARG A 309 53.57 -22.70 -12.43
N VAL A 310 53.55 -22.42 -11.11
CA VAL A 310 54.67 -21.73 -10.44
C VAL A 310 55.31 -22.56 -9.31
N PHE A 311 54.62 -23.57 -8.74
CA PHE A 311 55.17 -24.37 -7.64
C PHE A 311 55.00 -25.89 -7.78
N GLY A 312 55.08 -26.41 -9.01
CA GLY A 312 55.12 -27.86 -9.25
C GLY A 312 56.55 -28.37 -9.45
N ARG A 313 57.14 -28.94 -8.41
CA ARG A 313 58.08 -30.08 -8.52
C ARG A 313 57.38 -31.29 -7.93
#